data_AF-A0A436WFT7-F1
#
_entry.id   AF-A0A436WFT7-F1
#
_cell.length_a   1.000
_cell.length_b   1.000
_cell.length_c   1.000
_cell.angle_alpha   90.00
_cell.angle_beta   90.00
_cell.angle_gamma   90.00
#
_symmetry.space_group_name_H-M   'P 1'
#
loop_
_entity.id
_entity.type
_entity.pdbx_description
1 polymer ?
#
loop_
_entity_poly.entity_id
_entity_poly.type
_entity_poly.pdbx_seq_one_letter_code
_entity_poly.pdbx_strand_id
1 'polypeptide(L)'
;MQPATRHIYLNLDALRGVAAISVMLYHFSPFIADGKVLPSSYLAVDLFFLLSGFVIAHTYDRKIESGMGFGTFLLVRLIRLYPLYLAGTLLGAFYLLIKNRLMPGEYMPLSDVALMLTTGMLFIPLVGDAYHTIFPLNPASWSLFFELLVNIAYVLLFFVLSKRVLLGLITGSLALLVLAAMLSGTLDFGMTGATIASGLPRVTFSFFLGVLLCRSMAHYQGSFGFLQRGYWVEIALALTLVIFAIAPAGGSARAAYD
;
A
#
# COMPACT_ATOMS: atom_id res chain seq x y z
N MET A 1 -31.99 -12.85 -5.30
CA MET A 1 -30.89 -13.41 -4.50
C MET A 1 -29.59 -12.68 -4.85
N GLN A 2 -29.18 -11.70 -4.02
CA GLN A 2 -27.86 -11.04 -4.07
C GLN A 2 -26.99 -11.32 -2.81
N PRO A 3 -26.81 -12.58 -2.34
CA PRO A 3 -26.00 -12.83 -1.14
C PRO A 3 -24.49 -12.88 -1.41
N ALA A 4 -24.04 -13.25 -2.62
CA ALA A 4 -22.63 -13.56 -2.87
C ALA A 4 -21.68 -12.34 -2.85
N THR A 5 -22.14 -11.17 -3.29
CA THR A 5 -21.29 -9.97 -3.37
C THR A 5 -20.96 -9.41 -1.98
N ARG A 6 -21.93 -9.35 -1.06
CA ARG A 6 -21.75 -8.81 0.30
C ARG A 6 -20.72 -9.60 1.12
N HIS A 7 -20.71 -10.93 1.00
CA HIS A 7 -19.74 -11.78 1.71
C HIS A 7 -18.31 -11.57 1.22
N ILE A 8 -18.09 -11.37 -0.09
CA ILE A 8 -16.75 -11.10 -0.62
C ILE A 8 -16.19 -9.81 -0.02
N TYR A 9 -16.97 -8.72 0.00
CA TYR A 9 -16.50 -7.46 0.58
C TYR A 9 -16.18 -7.59 2.07
N LEU A 10 -17.03 -8.28 2.85
CA LEU A 10 -16.77 -8.52 4.27
C LEU A 10 -15.44 -9.25 4.51
N ASN A 11 -15.14 -10.25 3.67
CA ASN A 11 -13.91 -11.04 3.77
C ASN A 11 -12.66 -10.23 3.40
N LEU A 12 -12.76 -9.39 2.36
CA LEU A 12 -11.67 -8.49 1.97
C LEU A 12 -11.45 -7.40 3.02
N ASP A 13 -12.52 -6.90 3.63
CA ASP A 13 -12.44 -5.91 4.71
C ASP A 13 -11.82 -6.50 5.98
N ALA A 14 -12.15 -7.75 6.33
CA ALA A 14 -11.52 -8.47 7.43
C ALA A 14 -10.00 -8.65 7.21
N LEU A 15 -9.61 -9.05 5.99
CA LEU A 15 -8.20 -9.19 5.62
C LEU A 15 -7.45 -7.85 5.70
N ARG A 16 -8.08 -6.76 5.25
CA ARG A 16 -7.54 -5.40 5.41
C ARG A 16 -7.39 -5.00 6.88
N GLY A 17 -8.37 -5.34 7.72
CA GLY A 17 -8.34 -5.07 9.15
C GLY A 17 -7.16 -5.75 9.83
N VAL A 18 -6.95 -7.04 9.58
CA VAL A 18 -5.81 -7.80 10.10
C VAL A 18 -4.48 -7.25 9.59
N ALA A 19 -4.40 -6.92 8.31
CA ALA A 19 -3.21 -6.28 7.72
C ALA A 19 -2.89 -4.93 8.39
N ALA A 20 -3.91 -4.09 8.62
CA ALA A 20 -3.75 -2.78 9.25
C ALA A 20 -3.26 -2.90 10.70
N ILE A 21 -3.83 -3.82 11.48
CA ILE A 21 -3.38 -4.09 12.85
C ILE A 21 -1.94 -4.60 12.86
N SER A 22 -1.58 -5.48 11.92
CA SER A 22 -0.21 -6.00 11.81
C SER A 22 0.81 -4.90 11.50
N VAL A 23 0.48 -3.96 10.62
CA VAL A 23 1.31 -2.77 10.33
C VAL A 23 1.42 -1.85 11.54
N MET A 24 0.32 -1.63 12.26
CA MET A 24 0.34 -0.85 13.50
C MET A 24 1.29 -1.49 14.52
N LEU A 25 1.19 -2.79 14.75
CA LEU A 25 2.07 -3.52 15.69
C LEU A 25 3.54 -3.46 15.24
N TYR A 26 3.82 -3.54 13.94
CA TYR A 26 5.17 -3.39 13.40
C TYR A 26 5.79 -2.04 13.76
N HIS A 27 5.03 -0.94 13.60
CA HIS A 27 5.52 0.40 13.94
C HIS A 27 5.56 0.67 15.45
N PHE A 28 4.69 0.03 16.23
CA PHE A 28 4.64 0.18 17.68
C PHE A 28 5.60 -0.76 18.42
N SER A 29 6.23 -1.70 17.70
CA SER A 29 7.13 -2.71 18.27
C SER A 29 8.18 -2.15 19.24
N PRO A 30 8.89 -1.04 18.93
CA PRO A 30 9.89 -0.47 19.85
C PRO A 30 9.34 -0.04 21.22
N PHE A 31 8.03 0.15 21.34
CA PHE A 31 7.37 0.58 22.59
C PHE A 31 6.78 -0.59 23.39
N ILE A 32 6.74 -1.80 22.82
CA ILE A 32 5.99 -2.93 23.40
C ILE A 32 6.85 -4.19 23.59
N ALA A 33 8.00 -4.31 22.93
CA ALA A 33 8.88 -5.47 23.03
C ALA A 33 10.33 -5.13 22.66
N ASP A 34 11.28 -5.92 23.17
CA ASP A 34 12.67 -5.91 22.74
C ASP A 34 12.78 -6.63 21.38
N GLY A 35 12.45 -5.92 20.30
CA GLY A 35 12.50 -6.40 18.92
C GLY A 35 11.23 -6.11 18.11
N LYS A 36 11.22 -6.51 16.83
CA LYS A 36 10.05 -6.30 15.95
C LYS A 36 9.00 -7.39 16.13
N VAL A 37 7.81 -7.00 16.58
CA VAL A 37 6.60 -7.82 16.57
C VAL A 37 6.10 -7.90 15.13
N LEU A 38 5.94 -9.11 14.60
CA LEU A 38 5.60 -9.36 13.18
C LEU A 38 6.56 -8.64 12.21
N PRO A 39 7.84 -9.07 12.15
CA PRO A 39 8.93 -8.37 11.48
C PRO A 39 8.79 -8.23 9.96
N SER A 40 7.86 -8.98 9.36
CA SER A 40 7.55 -8.96 7.93
C SER A 40 6.22 -8.26 7.60
N SER A 41 5.58 -7.59 8.56
CA SER A 41 4.34 -6.83 8.35
C SER A 41 4.48 -5.69 7.33
N TYR A 42 5.69 -5.26 6.98
CA TYR A 42 5.90 -4.33 5.87
C TYR A 42 5.35 -4.90 4.54
N LEU A 43 5.22 -6.22 4.39
CA LEU A 43 4.58 -6.89 3.25
C LEU A 43 3.06 -6.71 3.20
N ALA A 44 2.43 -6.25 4.29
CA ALA A 44 1.02 -5.89 4.28
C ALA A 44 0.71 -4.80 3.25
N VAL A 45 1.68 -3.94 2.93
CA VAL A 45 1.55 -2.92 1.90
C VAL A 45 1.30 -3.56 0.52
N ASP A 46 1.99 -4.66 0.20
CA ASP A 46 1.75 -5.42 -1.04
C ASP A 46 0.35 -6.01 -1.08
N LEU A 47 -0.10 -6.54 0.06
CA LEU A 47 -1.46 -7.04 0.22
C LEU A 47 -2.49 -5.93 0.00
N PHE A 48 -2.28 -4.73 0.56
CA PHE A 48 -3.16 -3.58 0.32
C PHE A 48 -3.21 -3.20 -1.17
N PHE A 49 -2.08 -3.18 -1.87
CA PHE A 49 -2.04 -2.90 -3.30
C PHE A 49 -2.78 -3.95 -4.12
N LEU A 50 -2.58 -5.24 -3.82
CA LEU A 50 -3.30 -6.34 -4.47
C LEU A 50 -4.81 -6.23 -4.25
N LEU A 51 -5.23 -5.99 -3.01
CA LEU A 51 -6.64 -5.81 -2.67
C LEU A 51 -7.22 -4.54 -3.29
N SER A 52 -6.42 -3.49 -3.47
CA SER A 52 -6.84 -2.28 -4.18
C SER A 52 -7.12 -2.58 -5.65
N GLY A 53 -6.18 -3.23 -6.35
CA GLY A 53 -6.35 -3.65 -7.74
C GLY A 53 -7.55 -4.57 -7.95
N PHE A 54 -7.75 -5.54 -7.07
CA PHE A 54 -8.91 -6.43 -7.11
C PHE A 54 -10.24 -5.66 -6.96
N VAL A 55 -10.37 -4.84 -5.92
CA VAL A 55 -11.61 -4.08 -5.64
C VAL A 55 -11.90 -3.08 -6.74
N ILE A 56 -10.86 -2.44 -7.29
CA ILE A 56 -11.01 -1.45 -8.35
C ILE A 56 -11.45 -2.12 -9.64
N ALA A 57 -10.81 -3.21 -10.05
CA ALA A 57 -11.25 -3.95 -11.22
C ALA A 57 -12.71 -4.41 -11.07
N HIS A 58 -13.05 -4.98 -9.91
CA HIS A 58 -14.40 -5.48 -9.65
C HIS A 58 -15.46 -4.37 -9.68
N THR A 59 -15.15 -3.18 -9.19
CA THR A 59 -16.11 -2.08 -9.02
C THR A 59 -16.21 -1.16 -10.22
N TYR A 60 -15.10 -0.94 -10.92
CA TYR A 60 -14.98 0.13 -11.92
C TYR A 60 -14.84 -0.37 -13.35
N ASP A 61 -14.51 -1.64 -13.63
CA ASP A 61 -14.36 -2.12 -15.02
C ASP A 61 -15.62 -1.84 -15.85
N ARG A 62 -16.76 -2.35 -15.37
CA ARG A 62 -18.05 -2.11 -16.03
C ARG A 62 -18.44 -0.64 -16.11
N LYS A 63 -18.02 0.18 -15.14
CA LYS A 63 -18.34 1.61 -15.10
C LYS A 63 -17.52 2.38 -16.14
N ILE A 64 -16.25 2.04 -16.29
CA ILE A 64 -15.35 2.61 -17.31
C ILE A 64 -15.80 2.17 -18.70
N GLU A 65 -16.15 0.89 -18.88
CA GLU A 65 -16.75 0.36 -20.11
C GLU A 65 -18.07 1.07 -20.46
N SER A 66 -18.89 1.43 -19.46
CA SER A 66 -20.12 2.19 -19.66
C SER A 66 -19.92 3.71 -19.78
N GLY A 67 -18.69 4.19 -19.93
CA GLY A 67 -18.39 5.60 -20.21
C GLY A 67 -18.01 6.46 -18.99
N MET A 68 -17.66 5.88 -17.84
CA MET A 68 -17.08 6.66 -16.74
C MET A 68 -15.77 7.33 -17.17
N GLY A 69 -15.73 8.66 -17.14
CA GLY A 69 -14.54 9.43 -17.49
C GLY A 69 -13.45 9.39 -16.41
N PHE A 70 -12.21 9.66 -16.85
CA PHE A 70 -11.01 9.78 -16.00
C PHE A 70 -11.22 10.67 -14.77
N GLY A 71 -11.77 11.88 -14.97
CA GLY A 71 -11.98 12.85 -13.88
C GLY A 71 -12.95 12.35 -12.82
N THR A 72 -14.04 11.71 -13.22
CA THR A 72 -15.02 11.11 -12.28
C THR A 72 -14.40 9.97 -11.49
N PHE A 73 -13.63 9.10 -12.15
CA PHE A 73 -12.90 8.03 -11.48
C PHE A 73 -11.94 8.60 -10.42
N LEU A 74 -11.09 9.55 -10.80
CA LEU A 74 -10.14 10.16 -9.86
C LEU A 74 -10.83 10.89 -8.71
N LEU A 75 -11.91 11.63 -8.97
CA LEU A 75 -12.63 12.35 -7.92
C LEU A 75 -13.15 11.40 -6.83
N VAL A 76 -13.75 10.27 -7.23
CA VAL A 76 -14.24 9.26 -6.28
C VAL A 76 -13.09 8.67 -5.47
N ARG A 77 -11.92 8.47 -6.09
CA ARG A 77 -10.72 7.97 -5.40
C ARG A 77 -10.17 9.01 -4.42
N LEU A 78 -10.09 10.27 -4.82
CA LEU A 78 -9.59 11.36 -3.99
C LEU A 78 -10.49 11.62 -2.77
N ILE A 79 -11.82 11.70 -2.95
CA ILE A 79 -12.76 11.88 -1.83
C ILE A 79 -12.65 10.75 -0.80
N ARG A 80 -12.27 9.54 -1.22
CA ARG A 80 -12.05 8.41 -0.32
C ARG A 80 -10.70 8.47 0.42
N LEU A 81 -9.63 8.86 -0.28
CA LEU A 81 -8.26 8.80 0.27
C LEU A 81 -7.88 10.06 1.05
N TYR A 82 -8.24 11.23 0.53
CA TYR A 82 -7.77 12.52 1.02
C TYR A 82 -8.20 12.86 2.45
N PRO A 83 -9.43 12.57 2.90
CA PRO A 83 -9.85 12.93 4.26
C PRO A 83 -8.98 12.27 5.33
N LEU A 84 -8.70 10.96 5.19
CA LEU A 84 -7.87 10.24 6.14
C LEU A 84 -6.39 10.65 6.03
N TYR A 85 -5.91 10.85 4.80
CA TYR A 85 -4.56 11.36 4.56
C TYR A 85 -4.35 12.71 5.25
N LEU A 86 -5.27 13.66 5.05
CA LEU A 86 -5.21 15.00 5.63
C LEU A 86 -5.25 14.97 7.15
N ALA A 87 -6.11 14.13 7.73
CA ALA A 87 -6.17 13.93 9.17
C ALA A 87 -4.83 13.44 9.73
N GLY A 88 -4.20 12.46 9.07
CA GLY A 88 -2.87 11.96 9.46
C GLY A 88 -1.77 13.02 9.34
N THR A 89 -1.77 13.78 8.24
CA THR A 89 -0.81 14.89 8.02
C THR A 89 -0.97 16.00 9.06
N LEU A 90 -2.20 16.38 9.41
CA LEU A 90 -2.48 17.36 10.45
C LEU A 90 -2.06 16.85 11.84
N LEU A 91 -2.30 15.57 12.13
CA LEU A 91 -1.88 14.96 13.38
C LEU A 91 -0.35 14.92 13.50
N GLY A 92 0.37 14.61 12.42
CA GLY A 92 1.83 14.67 12.38
C GLY A 92 2.39 16.07 12.57
N ALA A 93 1.76 17.08 11.95
CA ALA A 93 2.12 18.48 12.17
C ALA A 93 1.92 18.89 13.62
N PHE A 94 0.78 18.53 14.20
CA PHE A 94 0.47 18.77 15.61
C PHE A 94 1.49 18.11 16.54
N TYR A 95 1.85 16.85 16.26
CA TYR A 95 2.89 16.13 16.98
C TYR A 95 4.24 16.86 16.93
N LEU A 96 4.70 17.28 15.75
CA LEU A 96 5.98 18.00 15.62
C LEU A 96 5.98 19.35 16.35
N LEU A 97 4.86 20.07 16.33
CA LEU A 97 4.73 21.33 17.07
C LEU A 97 4.82 21.12 18.59
N ILE A 98 4.21 20.06 19.12
CA ILE A 98 4.35 19.68 20.53
C ILE A 98 5.78 19.24 20.84
N LYS A 99 6.35 18.37 20.01
CA LYS A 99 7.73 17.87 20.16
C LYS A 99 8.73 19.03 20.26
N ASN A 100 8.62 20.03 19.37
CA ASN A 100 9.46 21.23 19.39
C ASN A 100 9.39 22.02 20.71
N ARG A 101 8.28 21.94 21.45
CA ARG A 101 8.11 22.61 22.75
C ARG A 101 8.63 21.77 23.91
N LEU A 102 8.44 20.45 23.85
CA LEU A 102 8.78 19.53 24.94
C LEU A 102 10.22 19.01 24.87
N MET A 103 10.83 18.99 23.68
CA MET A 103 12.16 18.43 23.43
C MET A 103 13.05 19.44 22.67
N PRO A 104 13.57 20.49 23.34
CA PRO A 104 14.35 21.54 22.68
C PRO A 104 15.63 21.04 21.99
N GLY A 105 16.19 19.92 22.44
CA GLY A 105 17.37 19.29 21.83
C GLY A 105 17.12 18.64 20.47
N GLU A 106 15.86 18.40 20.10
CA GLU A 106 15.43 17.86 18.80
C GLU A 106 14.60 18.87 18.01
N TYR A 107 14.86 20.16 18.24
CA TYR A 107 14.10 21.25 17.64
C TYR A 107 14.21 21.25 16.10
N MET A 108 13.07 21.32 15.45
CA MET A 108 12.95 21.50 14.00
C MET A 108 12.50 22.92 13.66
N PRO A 109 13.19 23.64 12.74
CA PRO A 109 12.79 24.98 12.32
C PRO A 109 11.34 25.06 11.87
N LEU A 110 10.62 26.12 12.27
CA LEU A 110 9.23 26.33 11.85
C LEU A 110 9.07 26.49 10.33
N SER A 111 10.11 26.95 9.63
CA SER A 111 10.15 26.99 8.17
C SER A 111 10.02 25.59 7.56
N ASP A 112 10.69 24.60 8.15
CA ASP A 112 10.70 23.23 7.66
C ASP A 112 9.37 22.56 7.96
N VAL A 113 8.82 22.78 9.16
CA VAL A 113 7.45 22.33 9.50
C VAL A 113 6.42 22.93 8.54
N ALA A 114 6.54 24.21 8.19
CA ALA A 114 5.65 24.88 7.24
C ALA A 114 5.81 24.31 5.81
N LEU A 115 7.03 24.01 5.37
CA LEU A 115 7.31 23.37 4.09
C LEU A 115 6.69 21.96 4.04
N MET A 116 6.94 21.14 5.07
CA MET A 116 6.37 19.80 5.19
C MET A 116 4.84 19.82 5.23
N LEU A 117 4.26 20.80 5.94
CA LEU A 117 2.81 20.97 6.00
C LEU A 117 2.25 21.36 4.63
N THR A 118 2.87 22.33 3.94
CA THR A 118 2.40 22.81 2.64
C THR A 118 2.50 21.71 1.58
N THR A 119 3.63 21.02 1.50
CA THR A 119 3.82 19.90 0.57
C THR A 119 2.93 18.72 0.92
N GLY A 120 2.78 18.40 2.20
CA GLY A 120 1.81 17.43 2.70
C GLY A 120 0.37 17.79 2.31
N MET A 121 -0.07 19.02 2.51
CA MET A 121 -1.42 19.48 2.13
C MET A 121 -1.68 19.46 0.63
N LEU A 122 -0.65 19.42 -0.20
CA LEU A 122 -0.76 19.32 -1.67
C LEU A 122 -0.45 17.91 -2.19
N PHE A 123 -0.16 16.97 -1.28
CA PHE A 123 0.26 15.60 -1.58
C PHE A 123 1.49 15.52 -2.51
N ILE A 124 2.42 16.48 -2.34
CA ILE A 124 3.67 16.57 -3.10
C ILE A 124 4.77 15.87 -2.31
N PRO A 125 5.45 14.85 -2.87
CA PRO A 125 6.51 14.13 -2.16
C PRO A 125 7.77 14.99 -2.02
N LEU A 126 8.41 14.94 -0.85
CA LEU A 126 9.71 15.56 -0.59
C LEU A 126 10.83 14.54 -0.81
N VAL A 127 11.57 14.66 -1.92
CA VAL A 127 12.57 13.66 -2.33
C VAL A 127 13.96 13.91 -1.71
N GLY A 128 14.12 14.95 -0.88
CA GLY A 128 15.41 15.28 -0.25
C GLY A 128 15.78 14.34 0.91
N ASP A 129 17.08 14.08 1.06
CA ASP A 129 17.61 13.20 2.11
C ASP A 129 17.38 13.71 3.54
N ALA A 130 17.12 15.01 3.70
CA ALA A 130 16.93 15.68 4.98
C ALA A 130 15.73 15.18 5.79
N TYR A 131 14.79 14.45 5.18
CA TYR A 131 13.48 14.18 5.79
C TYR A 131 13.16 12.71 6.03
N HIS A 132 14.10 11.79 5.75
CA HIS A 132 14.02 10.33 5.95
C HIS A 132 12.86 9.59 5.25
N THR A 133 11.80 10.28 4.82
CA THR A 133 10.64 9.77 4.10
C THR A 133 10.10 10.85 3.16
N ILE A 134 9.43 10.44 2.08
CA ILE A 134 8.82 11.37 1.12
C ILE A 134 7.60 12.13 1.68
N PHE A 135 7.02 11.67 2.79
CA PHE A 135 5.93 12.37 3.51
C PHE A 135 6.24 12.46 5.02
N PRO A 136 7.05 13.46 5.46
CA PRO A 136 7.59 13.50 6.82
C PRO A 136 6.54 13.59 7.93
N LEU A 137 5.44 14.30 7.68
CA LEU A 137 4.33 14.44 8.64
C LEU A 137 3.46 13.19 8.70
N ASN A 138 3.51 12.32 7.69
CA ASN A 138 2.72 11.11 7.67
C ASN A 138 3.52 10.02 6.91
N PRO A 139 4.53 9.42 7.58
CA PRO A 139 5.47 8.52 6.92
C PRO A 139 4.80 7.34 6.22
N ALA A 140 3.62 6.90 6.67
CA ALA A 140 2.86 5.82 6.04
C ALA A 140 2.23 6.19 4.68
N SER A 141 2.16 7.48 4.33
CA SER A 141 1.49 7.99 3.13
C SER A 141 2.19 7.68 1.81
N TRP A 142 3.45 7.23 1.85
CA TRP A 142 4.17 6.81 0.65
C TRP A 142 3.38 5.73 -0.12
N SER A 143 2.74 4.81 0.59
CA SER A 143 1.91 3.77 -0.02
C SER A 143 0.64 4.34 -0.67
N LEU A 144 -0.03 5.31 -0.04
CA LEU A 144 -1.19 6.01 -0.59
C LEU A 144 -0.83 6.79 -1.86
N PHE A 145 0.37 7.38 -1.90
CA PHE A 145 0.89 8.07 -3.07
C PHE A 145 1.06 7.10 -4.25
N PHE A 146 1.70 5.96 -4.04
CA PHE A 146 1.80 4.91 -5.07
C PHE A 146 0.44 4.35 -5.48
N GLU A 147 -0.49 4.20 -4.52
CA GLU A 147 -1.86 3.79 -4.83
C GLU A 147 -2.54 4.81 -5.76
N LEU A 148 -2.39 6.11 -5.52
CA LEU A 148 -2.94 7.13 -6.42
C LEU A 148 -2.28 7.07 -7.81
N LEU A 149 -0.96 6.92 -7.89
CA LEU A 149 -0.23 6.79 -9.16
C LEU A 149 -0.67 5.58 -9.97
N VAL A 150 -0.75 4.40 -9.35
CA VAL A 150 -1.18 3.19 -10.06
C VAL A 150 -2.65 3.26 -10.46
N ASN A 151 -3.50 3.95 -9.67
CA ASN A 151 -4.89 4.21 -10.04
C ASN A 151 -5.02 5.11 -11.27
N ILE A 152 -4.20 6.17 -11.36
CA ILE A 152 -4.11 7.03 -12.54
C ILE A 152 -3.66 6.20 -13.75
N ALA A 153 -2.58 5.42 -13.61
CA ALA A 153 -2.09 4.56 -14.68
C ALA A 153 -3.16 3.53 -15.11
N TYR A 154 -3.89 2.96 -14.16
CA TYR A 154 -4.96 2.00 -14.40
C TYR A 154 -6.04 2.55 -15.31
N VAL A 155 -6.61 3.71 -14.97
CA VAL A 155 -7.72 4.29 -15.74
C VAL A 155 -7.25 4.81 -17.11
N LEU A 156 -6.03 5.35 -17.21
CA LEU A 156 -5.46 5.83 -18.47
C LEU A 156 -5.17 4.68 -19.44
N LEU A 157 -4.67 3.56 -18.93
CA LEU A 157 -4.31 2.39 -19.72
C LEU A 157 -5.45 1.38 -19.82
N PHE A 158 -6.62 1.65 -19.25
CA PHE A 158 -7.71 0.68 -19.08
C PHE A 158 -8.02 -0.14 -20.35
N PHE A 159 -8.19 0.54 -21.48
CA PHE A 159 -8.55 -0.08 -22.76
C PHE A 159 -7.42 -0.87 -23.42
N VAL A 160 -6.16 -0.67 -23.00
CA VAL A 160 -5.01 -1.45 -23.50
C VAL A 160 -4.62 -2.61 -22.58
N LEU A 161 -5.17 -2.67 -21.36
CA LEU A 161 -4.89 -3.71 -20.36
C LEU A 161 -5.54 -5.06 -20.71
N SER A 162 -5.16 -5.65 -21.83
CA SER A 162 -5.50 -7.03 -22.16
C SER A 162 -4.83 -8.02 -21.20
N LYS A 163 -5.32 -9.27 -21.14
CA LYS A 163 -4.70 -10.33 -20.31
C LYS A 163 -3.20 -10.50 -20.60
N ARG A 164 -2.77 -10.37 -21.87
CA ARG A 164 -1.36 -10.48 -22.27
C ARG A 164 -0.53 -9.31 -21.74
N VAL A 165 -1.07 -8.11 -21.81
CA VAL A 165 -0.42 -6.90 -21.29
C VAL A 165 -0.30 -6.98 -19.77
N LEU A 166 -1.36 -7.39 -19.06
CA LEU A 166 -1.32 -7.61 -17.62
C LEU A 166 -0.25 -8.63 -17.23
N LEU A 167 -0.16 -9.77 -17.93
CA LEU A 167 0.87 -10.77 -17.67
C LEU A 167 2.27 -10.21 -17.89
N GLY A 168 2.50 -9.45 -18.97
CA GLY A 168 3.79 -8.80 -19.23
C GLY A 168 4.16 -7.75 -18.17
N LEU A 169 3.19 -6.95 -17.71
CA LEU A 169 3.39 -5.99 -16.62
C LEU A 169 3.74 -6.70 -15.31
N ILE A 170 3.03 -7.77 -14.96
CA ILE A 170 3.27 -8.56 -13.75
C ILE A 170 4.65 -9.22 -13.79
N THR A 171 5.01 -9.88 -14.90
CA THR A 171 6.32 -10.56 -14.99
C THR A 171 7.47 -9.58 -15.03
N GLY A 172 7.35 -8.47 -15.77
CA GLY A 172 8.37 -7.41 -15.82
C GLY A 172 8.55 -6.73 -14.47
N SER A 173 7.45 -6.38 -13.79
CA SER A 173 7.52 -5.77 -12.46
C SER A 173 8.05 -6.74 -11.40
N LEU A 174 7.73 -8.03 -11.47
CA LEU A 174 8.31 -9.06 -10.60
C LEU A 174 9.82 -9.16 -10.80
N ALA A 175 10.31 -9.18 -12.04
CA ALA A 175 11.74 -9.24 -12.32
C ALA A 175 12.49 -8.02 -11.75
N LEU A 176 11.93 -6.82 -11.94
CA LEU A 176 12.48 -5.59 -11.37
C LEU A 176 12.42 -5.57 -9.84
N LEU A 177 11.34 -6.10 -9.25
CA LEU A 177 11.19 -6.22 -7.80
C LEU A 177 12.24 -7.15 -7.20
N VAL A 178 12.46 -8.32 -7.83
CA VAL A 178 13.50 -9.27 -7.41
C VAL A 178 14.89 -8.64 -7.52
N LEU A 179 15.19 -7.95 -8.63
CA LEU A 179 16.45 -7.24 -8.79
C LEU A 179 16.65 -6.18 -7.71
N ALA A 180 15.63 -5.34 -7.46
CA ALA A 180 15.69 -4.31 -6.42
C ALA A 180 15.90 -4.93 -5.02
N ALA A 181 15.23 -6.04 -4.73
CA ALA A 181 15.41 -6.78 -3.47
C ALA A 181 16.83 -7.34 -3.32
N MET A 182 17.40 -7.89 -4.39
CA MET A 182 18.78 -8.39 -4.38
C MET A 182 19.80 -7.27 -4.18
N LEU A 183 19.57 -6.10 -4.79
CA LEU A 183 20.48 -4.95 -4.68
C LEU A 183 20.40 -4.25 -3.31
N SER A 184 19.20 -4.19 -2.71
CA SER A 184 18.99 -3.51 -1.42
C SER A 184 19.09 -4.45 -0.21
N GLY A 185 19.07 -5.77 -0.42
CA GLY A 185 19.06 -6.76 0.65
C GLY A 185 17.78 -6.80 1.47
N THR A 186 16.73 -6.08 1.05
CA THR A 186 15.44 -5.98 1.75
C THR A 186 14.31 -5.79 0.74
N LEU A 187 13.06 -5.98 1.19
CA LEU A 187 11.86 -5.59 0.44
C LEU A 187 11.17 -4.36 1.07
N ASP A 188 11.70 -3.86 2.18
CA ASP A 188 11.19 -2.70 2.90
C ASP A 188 11.76 -1.39 2.32
N PHE A 189 11.35 -1.08 1.09
CA PHE A 189 11.78 0.11 0.34
C PHE A 189 10.60 0.80 -0.35
N GLY A 190 10.82 2.05 -0.80
CA GLY A 190 9.82 2.89 -1.49
C GLY A 190 9.40 4.13 -0.69
N MET A 191 9.73 4.19 0.60
CA MET A 191 9.37 5.30 1.49
C MET A 191 10.30 6.51 1.34
N THR A 192 11.54 6.33 0.91
CA THR A 192 12.56 7.39 0.87
C THR A 192 12.78 7.92 -0.53
N GLY A 193 13.31 9.14 -0.67
CA GLY A 193 13.64 9.71 -1.98
C GLY A 193 14.58 8.82 -2.80
N ALA A 194 15.57 8.20 -2.15
CA ALA A 194 16.51 7.27 -2.78
C ALA A 194 15.86 5.96 -3.25
N THR A 195 14.80 5.51 -2.58
CA THR A 195 14.16 4.21 -2.85
C THR A 195 12.82 4.31 -3.56
N ILE A 196 12.35 5.52 -3.86
CA ILE A 196 11.05 5.78 -4.49
C ILE A 196 10.89 5.03 -5.82
N ALA A 197 11.95 4.93 -6.61
CA ALA A 197 11.94 4.21 -7.89
C ALA A 197 11.68 2.70 -7.68
N SER A 198 12.24 2.10 -6.64
CA SER A 198 12.03 0.68 -6.31
C SER A 198 10.60 0.39 -5.81
N GLY A 199 9.89 1.41 -5.32
CA GLY A 199 8.46 1.31 -4.98
C GLY A 199 7.56 1.07 -6.20
N LEU A 200 7.95 1.54 -7.39
CA LEU A 200 7.14 1.41 -8.61
C LEU A 200 6.94 -0.05 -9.05
N PRO A 201 7.99 -0.89 -9.21
CA PRO A 201 7.81 -2.32 -9.46
C PRO A 201 6.93 -3.01 -8.42
N ARG A 202 7.09 -2.66 -7.15
CA ARG A 202 6.35 -3.25 -6.03
C ARG A 202 4.84 -2.98 -6.13
N VAL A 203 4.43 -1.72 -6.29
CA VAL A 203 3.02 -1.37 -6.45
C VAL A 203 2.44 -1.94 -7.75
N THR A 204 3.20 -1.87 -8.85
CA THR A 204 2.76 -2.35 -10.16
C THR A 204 2.48 -3.84 -10.14
N PHE A 205 3.41 -4.63 -9.61
CA PHE A 205 3.27 -6.09 -9.48
C PHE A 205 2.01 -6.44 -8.69
N SER A 206 1.91 -5.93 -7.46
CA SER A 206 0.86 -6.30 -6.52
C SER A 206 -0.52 -5.85 -7.03
N PHE A 207 -0.63 -4.60 -7.49
CA PHE A 207 -1.90 -4.04 -7.97
C PHE A 207 -2.42 -4.77 -9.21
N PHE A 208 -1.59 -4.94 -10.25
CA PHE A 208 -2.04 -5.59 -11.49
C PHE A 208 -2.26 -7.09 -11.34
N LEU A 209 -1.57 -7.75 -10.39
CA LEU A 209 -1.92 -9.10 -9.98
C LEU A 209 -3.35 -9.15 -9.42
N GLY A 210 -3.74 -8.19 -8.58
CA GLY A 210 -5.11 -8.04 -8.09
C GLY A 210 -6.13 -7.85 -9.21
N VAL A 211 -5.82 -7.00 -10.20
CA VAL A 211 -6.67 -6.78 -11.39
C VAL A 211 -6.84 -8.08 -12.18
N LEU A 212 -5.74 -8.81 -12.45
CA LEU A 212 -5.76 -10.07 -13.18
C LEU A 212 -6.59 -11.13 -12.44
N LEU A 213 -6.43 -11.24 -11.12
CA LEU A 213 -7.21 -12.15 -10.27
C LEU A 213 -8.70 -11.83 -10.37
N CYS A 214 -9.09 -10.56 -10.28
CA CYS A 214 -10.48 -10.15 -10.42
C CYS A 214 -11.05 -10.50 -11.80
N ARG A 215 -10.36 -10.13 -12.88
CA ARG A 215 -10.84 -10.37 -14.26
C ARG A 215 -10.92 -11.85 -14.63
N SER A 216 -10.05 -12.67 -14.04
CA SER A 216 -10.08 -14.13 -14.22
C SER A 216 -11.09 -14.84 -13.32
N MET A 217 -11.56 -14.20 -12.25
CA MET A 217 -12.47 -14.79 -11.27
C MET A 217 -13.77 -15.33 -11.91
N ALA A 218 -14.33 -14.63 -12.90
CA ALA A 218 -15.55 -15.07 -13.59
C ALA A 218 -15.39 -16.42 -14.31
N HIS A 219 -14.18 -16.74 -14.79
CA HIS A 219 -13.87 -18.01 -15.45
C HIS A 219 -13.70 -19.15 -14.42
N TYR A 220 -13.27 -18.84 -13.20
CA TYR A 220 -12.95 -19.84 -12.17
C TYR A 220 -14.06 -20.04 -11.13
N GLN A 221 -15.02 -19.13 -11.02
CA GLN A 221 -16.19 -19.27 -10.15
C GLN A 221 -17.05 -20.50 -10.48
N GLY A 222 -17.01 -21.00 -11.71
CA GLY A 222 -17.66 -22.26 -12.11
C GLY A 222 -16.89 -23.53 -11.71
N SER A 223 -15.58 -23.43 -11.41
CA SER A 223 -14.70 -24.60 -11.20
C SER A 223 -14.27 -24.79 -9.73
N PHE A 224 -14.27 -23.74 -8.91
CA PHE A 224 -13.80 -23.81 -7.52
C PHE A 224 -14.94 -23.62 -6.51
N GLY A 225 -15.65 -24.70 -6.18
CA GLY A 225 -16.63 -24.73 -5.07
C GLY A 225 -16.04 -24.41 -3.69
N PHE A 226 -14.71 -24.39 -3.57
CA PHE A 226 -13.97 -23.92 -2.40
C PHE A 226 -14.13 -22.41 -2.13
N LEU A 227 -14.22 -21.58 -3.19
CA LEU A 227 -14.47 -20.14 -3.03
C LEU A 227 -15.88 -19.84 -2.50
N GLN A 228 -16.85 -20.70 -2.80
CA GLN A 228 -18.25 -20.54 -2.35
C GLN A 228 -18.46 -20.85 -0.87
N ARG A 229 -17.58 -21.65 -0.24
CA ARG A 229 -17.72 -22.08 1.16
C ARG A 229 -17.01 -21.18 2.19
N GLY A 230 -16.30 -20.13 1.77
CA GLY A 230 -15.70 -19.14 2.67
C GLY A 230 -14.40 -19.55 3.38
N TYR A 231 -14.03 -20.83 3.42
CA TYR A 231 -12.79 -21.32 4.08
C TYR A 231 -11.49 -20.72 3.53
N TRP A 232 -11.48 -20.22 2.30
CA TRP A 232 -10.31 -19.57 1.71
C TRP A 232 -9.88 -18.32 2.48
N VAL A 233 -10.80 -17.66 3.19
CA VAL A 233 -10.54 -16.44 3.96
C VAL A 233 -9.75 -16.76 5.20
N GLU A 234 -10.15 -17.80 5.94
CA GLU A 234 -9.43 -18.28 7.12
C GLU A 234 -8.02 -18.72 6.75
N ILE A 235 -7.87 -19.44 5.63
CA ILE A 235 -6.55 -19.82 5.09
C ILE A 235 -5.75 -18.58 4.69
N ALA A 236 -6.34 -17.60 3.99
CA ALA A 236 -5.64 -16.38 3.60
C ALA A 236 -5.20 -15.55 4.81
N LEU A 237 -6.05 -15.44 5.83
CA LEU A 237 -5.73 -14.78 7.10
C LEU A 237 -4.61 -15.49 7.84
N ALA A 238 -4.70 -16.83 7.97
CA ALA A 238 -3.65 -17.63 8.61
C ALA A 238 -2.32 -17.51 7.86
N LEU A 239 -2.33 -17.64 6.52
CA LEU A 239 -1.13 -17.48 5.71
C LEU A 239 -0.54 -16.07 5.83
N THR A 240 -1.38 -15.03 5.85
CA THR A 240 -0.94 -13.65 6.02
C THR A 240 -0.25 -13.46 7.37
N LEU A 241 -0.85 -13.95 8.45
CA LEU A 241 -0.25 -13.90 9.79
C LEU A 241 1.05 -14.70 9.88
N VAL A 242 1.09 -15.90 9.28
CA VAL A 242 2.32 -16.72 9.21
C VAL A 242 3.42 -15.98 8.45
N ILE A 243 3.12 -15.41 7.28
CA ILE A 243 4.09 -14.65 6.49
C ILE A 243 4.60 -13.44 7.27
N PHE A 244 3.74 -12.71 7.98
CA PHE A 244 4.15 -11.55 8.78
C PHE A 244 4.97 -11.92 10.01
N ALA A 245 4.74 -13.10 10.58
CA ALA A 245 5.49 -13.63 11.71
C ALA A 245 6.88 -14.14 11.32
N ILE A 246 7.09 -14.56 10.07
CA ILE A 246 8.40 -15.01 9.59
C ILE A 246 9.39 -13.83 9.60
N ALA A 247 10.53 -14.00 10.26
CA ALA A 247 11.62 -13.03 10.20
C ALA A 247 12.18 -12.96 8.78
N PRO A 248 12.38 -11.76 8.20
CA PRO A 248 13.02 -11.66 6.89
C PRO A 248 14.43 -12.24 6.98
N ALA A 249 14.82 -12.98 5.95
CA ALA A 249 16.13 -13.61 5.84
C ALA A 249 17.22 -12.53 5.73
N GLY A 250 17.76 -12.07 6.86
CA GLY A 250 18.76 -10.99 6.89
C GLY A 250 19.00 -10.40 8.27
N GLY A 251 19.25 -11.25 9.27
CA GLY A 251 19.46 -10.82 10.66
C GLY A 251 20.73 -10.00 10.92
N SER A 252 21.66 -9.89 9.97
CA SER A 252 22.96 -9.21 10.16
C SER A 252 23.05 -7.79 9.57
N ALA A 253 22.10 -7.35 8.73
CA ALA A 253 22.19 -6.06 8.02
C ALA A 253 21.30 -4.95 8.62
N ARG A 254 20.43 -5.26 9.60
CA ARG A 254 19.44 -4.32 10.14
C ARG A 254 19.95 -3.34 11.20
N ALA A 255 21.14 -3.57 11.76
CA ALA A 255 21.71 -2.67 12.78
C ALA A 255 22.04 -1.25 12.29
N ALA A 256 21.92 -0.97 10.99
CA ALA A 256 22.22 0.34 10.41
C ALA A 256 20.99 1.26 10.26
N TYR A 257 19.77 0.76 10.48
CA TYR A 257 18.52 1.51 10.23
C TYR A 257 17.45 1.41 11.34
N ASP A 258 17.73 0.70 12.43
CA ASP A 258 16.98 0.80 13.68
C ASP A 258 17.72 1.79 14.61
#